data_AF-A0A850BE90-F1
#
_entry.id   AF-A0A850BE90-F1
#
_cell.length_a   1.000
_cell.length_b   1.000
_cell.length_c   1.000
_cell.angle_alpha   90.00
_cell.angle_beta   90.00
_cell.angle_gamma   90.00
#
_symmetry.space_group_name_H-M   'P 1'
#
loop_
_entity.id
_entity.type
_entity.pdbx_description
1 polymer ?
#
loop_
_entity_poly.entity_id
_entity_poly.type
_entity_poly.pdbx_seq_one_letter_code
_entity_poly.pdbx_strand_id
1 'polypeptide(L)'
;MLFAGGPSPRCARRSGRRRKRARKWLDWRDGRALPFSELQKRLGRKTVDAAMMRAVPVVFMAFDVLYAGGEALFDRPLRERAEALDRGLSARTERPRAAAGGRKQLSFSFGEADEESPRGAVIRSPVSLASSPDELRVLFQAARGRGNEGLMIKDPSSMYAPGSRGRSWLKLKEELATLDVVVTAVEQGHGKRAKVLSDYTFAVRDGDRLVTIGKAYSGLLDAEIAELSVFF
;
A
#
# COMPACT_ATOMS: atom_id res chain seq x y z
N MET A 1 16.81 -6.11 -11.66
CA MET A 1 17.86 -5.96 -12.68
C MET A 1 18.54 -4.62 -12.44
N LEU A 2 19.87 -4.55 -12.45
CA LEU A 2 20.62 -3.31 -12.21
C LEU A 2 20.81 -2.54 -13.52
N PHE A 3 20.85 -1.21 -13.45
CA PHE A 3 21.96 -0.43 -14.00
C PHE A 3 22.14 0.86 -13.20
N ALA A 4 23.39 1.16 -12.87
CA ALA A 4 23.83 2.45 -12.36
C ALA A 4 24.73 3.10 -13.42
N GLY A 5 24.67 4.43 -13.55
CA GLY A 5 25.52 5.17 -14.48
C GLY A 5 25.24 6.68 -14.43
N GLY A 6 26.25 7.47 -14.06
CA GLY A 6 26.29 8.92 -14.34
C GLY A 6 26.69 9.19 -15.80
N PRO A 7 26.95 10.46 -16.22
CA PRO A 7 27.56 11.51 -15.41
C PRO A 7 26.86 12.90 -15.45
N SER A 8 27.43 13.86 -14.73
CA SER A 8 27.08 15.29 -14.75
C SER A 8 27.50 15.99 -16.05
N PRO A 9 26.81 17.09 -16.40
CA PRO A 9 27.49 18.29 -16.90
C PRO A 9 27.29 19.51 -15.98
N ARG A 10 28.24 20.46 -16.05
CA ARG A 10 28.24 21.69 -15.24
C ARG A 10 27.61 22.88 -15.98
N CYS A 11 26.94 23.73 -15.21
CA CYS A 11 26.87 25.20 -15.32
C CYS A 11 26.46 25.87 -16.65
N ALA A 12 25.33 26.59 -16.60
CA ALA A 12 25.20 27.89 -17.26
C ALA A 12 24.35 28.84 -16.39
N ARG A 13 24.92 29.96 -15.94
CA ARG A 13 24.17 31.04 -15.27
C ARG A 13 23.41 31.87 -16.31
N ARG A 14 22.11 32.07 -16.13
CA ARG A 14 21.42 33.29 -16.60
C ARG A 14 20.47 33.84 -15.54
N SER A 15 20.63 35.13 -15.25
CA SER A 15 19.86 35.93 -14.31
C SER A 15 18.52 36.37 -14.90
N GLY A 16 17.43 36.34 -14.13
CA GLY A 16 16.16 36.94 -14.57
C GLY A 16 14.98 36.77 -13.62
N ARG A 17 14.63 37.84 -12.90
CA ARG A 17 13.36 38.10 -12.18
C ARG A 17 12.70 36.95 -11.40
N ARG A 18 12.83 37.02 -10.07
CA ARG A 18 11.94 36.33 -9.10
C ARG A 18 10.46 36.64 -9.38
N ARG A 19 9.71 35.69 -9.93
CA ARG A 19 8.29 35.52 -9.56
C ARG A 19 8.22 34.43 -8.50
N LYS A 20 7.78 34.78 -7.28
CA LYS A 20 7.52 33.81 -6.20
C LYS A 20 6.34 32.91 -6.61
N ARG A 21 6.59 31.86 -7.38
CA ARG A 21 5.66 30.72 -7.47
C ARG A 21 6.02 29.76 -6.34
N ALA A 22 5.34 29.88 -5.21
CA ALA A 22 5.38 28.89 -4.14
C ALA A 22 4.68 27.61 -4.63
N ARG A 23 5.37 26.82 -5.46
CA ARG A 23 4.95 25.48 -5.87
C ARG A 23 5.75 24.44 -5.09
N LYS A 24 5.44 24.31 -3.80
CA LYS A 24 5.87 23.16 -3.00
C LYS A 24 5.00 21.95 -3.37
N TRP A 25 5.21 21.42 -4.58
CA TRP A 25 4.67 20.12 -4.98
C TRP A 25 5.62 19.02 -4.49
N LEU A 26 5.65 18.79 -3.18
CA LEU A 26 6.25 17.60 -2.55
C LEU A 26 5.80 17.49 -1.08
N ASP A 27 4.94 16.53 -0.78
CA ASP A 27 4.57 16.01 0.55
C ASP A 27 3.72 14.74 0.32
N TRP A 28 4.06 13.49 0.66
CA TRP A 28 5.36 12.84 0.82
C TRP A 28 6.36 13.51 1.78
N ARG A 29 6.09 13.42 3.09
CA ARG A 29 7.03 13.85 4.15
C ARG A 29 8.24 12.91 4.20
N ASP A 30 9.41 13.45 3.88
CA ASP A 30 10.76 12.95 4.20
C ASP A 30 11.14 11.52 3.75
N GLY A 31 10.38 10.90 2.84
CA GLY A 31 10.64 9.53 2.36
C GLY A 31 9.82 8.43 3.06
N ARG A 32 8.84 8.81 3.89
CA ARG A 32 8.13 7.88 4.78
C ARG A 32 6.66 7.69 4.43
N ALA A 33 6.23 6.43 4.45
CA ALA A 33 4.82 6.08 4.47
C ALA A 33 4.19 6.51 5.81
N LEU A 34 2.96 7.02 5.76
CA LEU A 34 2.13 7.25 6.94
C LEU A 34 1.43 5.94 7.35
N PRO A 35 1.08 5.76 8.64
CA PRO A 35 0.29 4.62 9.10
C PRO A 35 -1.03 4.48 8.33
N PHE A 36 -1.50 3.24 8.14
CA PHE A 36 -2.75 2.97 7.43
C PHE A 36 -3.99 3.64 8.08
N SER A 37 -3.96 3.87 9.39
CA SER A 37 -4.99 4.61 10.12
C SER A 37 -5.16 6.06 9.64
N GLU A 38 -4.11 6.70 9.12
CA GLU A 38 -4.22 8.01 8.48
C GLU A 38 -5.00 7.92 7.16
N LEU A 39 -4.78 6.84 6.38
CA LEU A 39 -5.55 6.58 5.16
C LEU A 39 -7.02 6.23 5.46
N GLN A 40 -7.31 5.55 6.58
CA GLN A 40 -8.68 5.26 7.00
C GLN A 40 -9.53 6.53 7.20
N LYS A 41 -8.92 7.68 7.54
CA LYS A 41 -9.61 8.98 7.59
C LYS A 41 -10.18 9.40 6.23
N ARG A 42 -9.65 8.89 5.11
CA ARG A 42 -10.17 9.13 3.75
C ARG A 42 -11.04 7.97 3.24
N LEU A 43 -10.77 6.75 3.69
CA LEU A 43 -11.44 5.54 3.22
C LEU A 43 -12.92 5.53 3.64
N GLY A 44 -13.84 5.42 2.69
CA GLY A 44 -15.29 5.42 2.94
C GLY A 44 -16.00 6.80 2.85
N ARG A 45 -15.27 7.90 2.65
CA ARG A 45 -15.89 9.21 2.39
C ARG A 45 -16.33 9.32 0.93
N LYS A 46 -17.60 9.73 0.69
CA LYS A 46 -18.17 9.92 -0.66
C LYS A 46 -17.50 11.05 -1.43
N THR A 47 -17.09 12.11 -0.74
CA THR A 47 -16.35 13.25 -1.27
C THR A 47 -15.16 13.54 -0.35
N VAL A 48 -14.07 14.02 -0.92
CA VAL A 48 -12.84 14.38 -0.20
C VAL A 48 -12.44 15.77 -0.68
N ASP A 49 -12.39 16.74 0.22
CA ASP A 49 -12.04 18.12 -0.12
C ASP A 49 -10.52 18.33 -0.33
N ALA A 50 -10.16 19.50 -0.87
CA ALA A 50 -8.77 19.86 -1.14
C ALA A 50 -7.91 20.04 0.13
N ALA A 51 -8.50 20.36 1.28
CA ALA A 51 -7.76 20.44 2.54
C ALA A 51 -7.39 19.05 3.05
N MET A 52 -8.31 18.08 2.98
CA MET A 52 -8.08 16.69 3.33
C MET A 52 -7.10 16.00 2.38
N MET A 53 -7.14 16.32 1.08
CA MET A 53 -6.13 15.84 0.12
C MET A 53 -4.72 16.35 0.44
N ARG A 54 -4.58 17.56 0.99
CA ARG A 54 -3.30 18.12 1.46
C ARG A 54 -2.87 17.55 2.82
N ALA A 55 -3.82 17.30 3.73
CA ALA A 55 -3.56 16.77 5.07
C ALA A 55 -3.13 15.29 5.04
N VAL A 56 -3.78 14.48 4.20
CA VAL A 56 -3.45 13.06 4.00
C VAL A 56 -3.18 12.82 2.51
N PRO A 57 -1.97 13.14 2.02
CA PRO A 57 -1.57 12.88 0.64
C PRO A 57 -1.51 11.37 0.37
N VAL A 58 -1.96 10.96 -0.82
CA VAL A 58 -2.03 9.54 -1.22
C VAL A 58 -1.37 9.34 -2.57
N VAL A 59 -0.57 8.30 -2.67
CA VAL A 59 0.05 7.80 -3.89
C VAL A 59 -0.43 6.37 -4.15
N PHE A 60 -0.63 6.01 -5.40
CA PHE A 60 -0.89 4.62 -5.79
C PHE A 60 0.44 3.95 -6.15
N MET A 61 0.87 2.98 -5.34
CA MET A 61 2.11 2.25 -5.56
C MET A 61 1.85 0.95 -6.31
N ALA A 62 2.13 0.94 -7.63
CA ALA A 62 1.97 -0.22 -8.48
C ALA A 62 3.11 -1.23 -8.28
N PHE A 63 2.79 -2.52 -8.15
CA PHE A 63 3.74 -3.58 -7.80
C PHE A 63 3.70 -4.83 -8.71
N ASP A 64 2.72 -4.92 -9.61
CA ASP A 64 2.53 -5.96 -10.62
C ASP A 64 1.58 -5.44 -11.71
N VAL A 65 1.47 -6.15 -12.84
CA VAL A 65 0.48 -5.90 -13.89
C VAL A 65 -0.03 -7.23 -14.43
N LEU A 66 -1.35 -7.36 -14.56
CA LEU A 66 -2.00 -8.62 -14.94
C LEU A 66 -2.61 -8.57 -16.35
N TYR A 67 -2.65 -7.37 -16.94
CA TYR A 67 -3.16 -7.13 -18.29
C TYR A 67 -2.48 -5.90 -18.90
N ALA A 68 -1.93 -6.02 -20.11
CA ALA A 68 -1.31 -4.90 -20.83
C ALA A 68 -1.33 -5.15 -22.35
N GLY A 69 -1.43 -4.08 -23.14
CA GLY A 69 -1.31 -4.16 -24.60
C GLY A 69 -2.41 -4.94 -25.33
N GLY A 70 -3.50 -5.31 -24.65
CA GLY A 70 -4.55 -6.20 -25.18
C GLY A 70 -4.53 -7.60 -24.58
N GLU A 71 -3.42 -7.99 -23.92
CA GLU A 71 -3.17 -9.36 -23.47
C GLU A 71 -3.24 -9.51 -21.96
N ALA A 72 -3.73 -10.67 -21.51
CA ALA A 72 -3.64 -11.12 -20.13
C ALA A 72 -2.25 -11.70 -19.85
N LEU A 73 -1.71 -11.42 -18.66
CA LEU A 73 -0.32 -11.74 -18.30
C LEU A 73 -0.20 -12.73 -17.14
N PHE A 74 -1.29 -13.36 -16.70
CA PHE A 74 -1.31 -14.24 -15.51
C PHE A 74 -0.24 -15.35 -15.57
N ASP A 75 -0.12 -16.01 -16.72
CA ASP A 75 0.80 -17.13 -16.96
C ASP A 75 2.24 -16.68 -17.28
N ARG A 76 2.48 -15.37 -17.36
CA ARG A 76 3.83 -14.82 -17.57
C ARG A 76 4.58 -14.78 -16.23
N PRO A 77 5.86 -15.19 -16.17
CA PRO A 77 6.73 -14.98 -15.01
C PRO A 77 6.73 -13.54 -14.48
N LEU A 78 6.83 -13.38 -13.15
CA LEU A 78 6.80 -12.06 -12.49
C LEU A 78 7.81 -11.07 -13.08
N ARG A 79 9.00 -11.52 -13.50
CA ARG A 79 9.99 -10.66 -14.19
C ARG A 79 9.43 -10.01 -15.47
N GLU A 80 8.72 -10.77 -16.31
CA GLU A 80 8.16 -10.29 -17.58
C GLU A 80 6.98 -9.33 -17.33
N ARG A 81 6.17 -9.61 -16.30
CA ARG A 81 5.13 -8.69 -15.84
C ARG A 81 5.73 -7.40 -15.27
N ALA A 82 6.81 -7.49 -14.49
CA ALA A 82 7.50 -6.31 -13.95
C ALA A 82 8.00 -5.39 -15.07
N GLU A 83 8.61 -5.93 -16.13
CA GLU A 83 9.00 -5.14 -17.30
C GLU A 83 7.80 -4.53 -18.03
N ALA A 84 6.70 -5.26 -18.18
CA ALA A 84 5.47 -4.73 -18.80
C ALA A 84 4.87 -3.58 -17.98
N LEU A 85 4.93 -3.66 -16.65
CA LEU A 85 4.53 -2.58 -15.75
C LEU A 85 5.44 -1.35 -15.93
N ASP A 86 6.76 -1.57 -15.95
CA ASP A 86 7.74 -0.49 -16.07
C ASP A 86 7.60 0.23 -17.42
N ARG A 87 7.42 -0.51 -18.53
CA ARG A 87 7.06 0.06 -19.85
C ARG A 87 5.77 0.89 -19.80
N GLY A 88 4.73 0.39 -19.14
CA GLY A 88 3.44 1.08 -19.01
C GLY A 88 3.51 2.37 -18.19
N LEU A 89 4.36 2.42 -17.15
CA LEU A 89 4.57 3.60 -16.32
C LEU A 89 5.44 4.66 -17.02
N SER A 90 6.49 4.26 -17.74
CA SER A 90 7.33 5.18 -18.53
C SER A 90 6.53 5.86 -19.63
N ALA A 91 5.76 5.10 -20.42
CA ALA A 91 4.93 5.66 -21.50
C ALA A 91 3.87 6.67 -21.00
N ARG A 92 3.40 6.54 -19.75
CA ARG A 92 2.51 7.53 -19.12
C ARG A 92 3.22 8.83 -18.73
N THR A 93 4.52 8.76 -18.45
CA THR A 93 5.36 9.91 -18.09
C THR A 93 5.78 10.69 -19.34
N GLU A 94 5.98 9.99 -20.46
CA GLU A 94 6.40 10.57 -21.74
C GLU A 94 5.24 11.17 -22.55
N ARG A 95 4.02 10.63 -22.46
CA ARG A 95 2.86 11.21 -23.15
C ARG A 95 2.65 12.66 -22.69
N PRO A 96 2.76 13.66 -23.61
CA PRO A 96 2.32 15.01 -23.31
C PRO A 96 0.85 14.95 -22.88
N ARG A 97 0.48 15.82 -21.94
CA ARG A 97 -0.88 15.89 -21.37
C ARG A 97 -1.86 16.35 -22.46
N ALA A 98 -2.26 15.41 -23.31
CA ALA A 98 -3.06 15.67 -24.50
C ALA A 98 -4.35 16.40 -24.11
N ALA A 99 -4.60 17.52 -24.78
CA ALA A 99 -5.85 18.27 -24.63
C ALA A 99 -7.02 17.33 -24.94
N ALA A 100 -8.08 17.41 -24.13
CA ALA A 100 -9.19 16.47 -24.21
C ALA A 100 -9.95 16.61 -25.54
N GLY A 101 -9.74 15.64 -26.45
CA GLY A 101 -10.52 15.43 -27.66
C GLY A 101 -11.05 14.00 -27.66
N GLY A 102 -12.36 13.83 -27.44
CA GLY A 102 -12.92 12.52 -27.09
C GLY A 102 -13.32 11.65 -28.28
N ARG A 103 -13.38 10.34 -28.04
CA ARG A 103 -14.38 9.43 -28.62
C ARG A 103 -14.73 8.36 -27.59
N LYS A 104 -16.02 8.04 -27.45
CA LYS A 104 -16.59 7.31 -26.31
C LYS A 104 -16.40 5.80 -26.44
N GLN A 105 -15.71 5.17 -25.49
CA GLN A 105 -15.94 3.76 -25.15
C GLN A 105 -15.58 3.51 -23.67
N LEU A 106 -16.56 3.04 -22.90
CA LEU A 106 -16.47 2.60 -21.49
C LEU A 106 -15.62 3.48 -20.55
N SER A 107 -16.08 4.71 -20.29
CA SER A 107 -15.48 5.61 -19.29
C SER A 107 -16.00 5.35 -17.87
N PHE A 108 -15.12 4.97 -16.95
CA PHE A 108 -15.37 5.12 -15.51
C PHE A 108 -15.45 6.62 -15.16
N SER A 109 -16.65 7.14 -14.94
CA SER A 109 -16.88 8.53 -14.55
C SER A 109 -16.70 8.72 -13.04
N PHE A 110 -15.50 9.09 -12.62
CA PHE A 110 -15.31 9.80 -11.35
C PHE A 110 -15.56 11.30 -11.61
N GLY A 111 -16.27 11.96 -10.68
CA GLY A 111 -16.78 13.32 -10.87
C GLY A 111 -15.69 14.35 -11.19
N GLU A 112 -16.12 15.42 -11.87
CA GLU A 112 -15.27 16.55 -12.21
C GLU A 112 -14.63 17.15 -10.96
N ALA A 113 -13.32 17.35 -11.01
CA ALA A 113 -12.53 17.95 -9.94
C ALA A 113 -11.62 19.00 -10.56
N ASP A 114 -11.66 20.21 -9.98
CA ASP A 114 -11.05 21.42 -10.51
C ASP A 114 -9.53 21.30 -10.76
N GLU A 115 -9.03 22.14 -11.67
CA GLU A 115 -7.72 22.02 -12.31
C GLU A 115 -6.50 22.06 -11.36
N GLU A 116 -6.67 22.44 -10.09
CA GLU A 116 -5.58 22.68 -9.14
C GLU A 116 -5.36 21.54 -8.12
N SER A 117 -6.10 20.43 -8.22
CA SER A 117 -5.85 19.24 -7.39
C SER A 117 -4.68 18.39 -7.94
N PRO A 118 -3.71 17.94 -7.10
CA PRO A 118 -2.71 16.98 -7.52
C PRO A 118 -3.36 15.63 -7.81
N ARG A 119 -3.59 15.34 -9.10
CA ARG A 119 -4.04 14.01 -9.54
C ARG A 119 -3.11 12.96 -8.94
N GLY A 120 -3.69 12.02 -8.19
CA GLY A 120 -2.96 11.06 -7.36
C GLY A 120 -1.77 10.44 -8.09
N ALA A 121 -0.57 10.61 -7.52
CA ALA A 121 0.65 10.13 -8.16
C ALA A 121 0.63 8.61 -8.19
N VAL A 122 0.86 8.04 -9.38
CA VAL A 122 1.13 6.61 -9.55
C VAL A 122 2.64 6.44 -9.57
N ILE A 123 3.16 5.58 -8.69
CA ILE A 123 4.59 5.29 -8.59
C ILE A 123 4.84 3.80 -8.69
N ARG A 124 6.03 3.42 -9.17
CA ARG A 124 6.50 2.04 -9.13
C ARG A 124 6.95 1.68 -7.72
N SER A 125 6.50 0.54 -7.20
CA SER A 125 7.03 -0.03 -5.95
C SER A 125 8.53 -0.34 -6.12
N PRO A 126 9.41 0.10 -5.20
CA PRO A 126 10.85 -0.22 -5.26
C PRO A 126 11.09 -1.74 -5.27
N VAL A 127 12.01 -2.19 -6.12
CA VAL A 127 12.39 -3.60 -6.24
C VAL A 127 13.90 -3.74 -6.12
N SER A 128 14.34 -4.67 -5.28
CA SER A 128 15.72 -5.13 -5.17
C SER A 128 15.75 -6.64 -5.33
N LEU A 129 16.81 -7.17 -5.92
CA LEU A 129 17.12 -8.59 -5.81
C LEU A 129 17.85 -8.82 -4.49
N ALA A 130 17.65 -10.00 -3.91
CA ALA A 130 18.41 -10.49 -2.77
C ALA A 130 18.72 -11.98 -3.00
N SER A 131 19.97 -12.35 -2.76
CA SER A 131 20.51 -13.71 -2.85
C SER A 131 20.90 -14.30 -1.51
N SER A 132 20.86 -13.51 -0.43
CA SER A 132 21.21 -13.94 0.93
C SER A 132 20.21 -13.44 1.99
N PRO A 133 20.10 -14.14 3.15
CA PRO A 133 19.34 -13.65 4.30
C PRO A 133 19.83 -12.29 4.83
N ASP A 134 21.13 -12.00 4.73
CA ASP A 134 21.70 -10.73 5.17
C ASP A 134 21.29 -9.54 4.30
N GLU A 135 21.25 -9.73 2.98
CA GLU A 135 20.67 -8.73 2.06
C GLU A 135 19.18 -8.47 2.38
N LEU A 136 18.42 -9.53 2.70
CA LEU A 136 17.03 -9.38 3.12
C LEU A 136 16.91 -8.58 4.43
N ARG A 137 17.78 -8.79 5.42
CA ARG A 137 17.82 -8.00 6.67
C ARG A 137 18.09 -6.52 6.39
N VAL A 138 19.07 -6.21 5.54
CA VAL A 138 19.40 -4.82 5.15
C VAL A 138 18.22 -4.15 4.42
N LEU A 139 17.63 -4.84 3.44
CA LEU A 139 16.46 -4.34 2.70
C LEU A 139 15.23 -4.17 3.61
N PHE A 140 15.06 -5.06 4.59
CA PHE A 140 13.98 -4.99 5.57
C PHE A 140 14.12 -3.75 6.46
N GLN A 141 15.30 -3.53 7.05
CA GLN A 141 15.57 -2.34 7.84
C GLN A 141 15.43 -1.04 7.02
N ALA A 142 15.86 -1.05 5.76
CA ALA A 142 15.62 0.07 4.85
C ALA A 142 14.12 0.32 4.58
N ALA A 143 13.30 -0.74 4.49
CA ALA A 143 11.84 -0.62 4.34
C ALA A 143 11.17 -0.05 5.60
N ARG A 144 11.57 -0.52 6.79
CA ARG A 144 11.14 0.01 8.10
C ARG A 144 11.56 1.46 8.28
N GLY A 145 12.78 1.83 7.88
CA GLY A 145 13.28 3.22 7.88
C GLY A 145 12.44 4.18 7.03
N ARG A 146 11.74 3.67 6.01
CA ARG A 146 10.74 4.37 5.18
C ARG A 146 9.30 4.27 5.70
N GLY A 147 9.08 3.83 6.95
CA GLY A 147 7.76 3.68 7.55
C GLY A 147 6.90 2.53 7.00
N ASN A 148 7.48 1.60 6.23
CA ASN A 148 6.75 0.42 5.76
C ASN A 148 6.74 -0.66 6.84
N GLU A 149 5.76 -1.55 6.76
CA GLU A 149 5.61 -2.67 7.69
C GLU A 149 6.70 -3.74 7.53
N GLY A 150 7.22 -3.92 6.31
CA GLY A 150 8.22 -4.95 5.99
C GLY A 150 8.46 -5.10 4.49
N LEU A 151 8.76 -6.31 4.04
CA LEU A 151 9.01 -6.66 2.64
C LEU A 151 7.95 -7.65 2.08
N MET A 152 7.69 -7.51 0.79
CA MET A 152 7.13 -8.59 -0.04
C MET A 152 8.28 -9.28 -0.76
N ILE A 153 8.62 -10.51 -0.37
CA ILE A 153 9.57 -11.36 -1.08
C ILE A 153 8.78 -12.10 -2.16
N LYS A 154 9.26 -12.08 -3.41
CA LYS A 154 8.59 -12.74 -4.53
C LYS A 154 9.58 -13.50 -5.40
N ASP A 155 9.21 -14.71 -5.79
CA ASP A 155 9.92 -15.48 -6.81
C ASP A 155 9.78 -14.79 -8.20
N PRO A 156 10.89 -14.35 -8.83
CA PRO A 156 10.86 -13.70 -10.16
C PRO A 156 10.34 -14.59 -11.29
N SER A 157 10.37 -15.91 -11.11
CA SER A 157 9.87 -16.89 -12.08
C SER A 157 8.39 -17.23 -11.90
N SER A 158 7.75 -16.76 -10.82
CA SER A 158 6.37 -17.13 -10.49
C SER A 158 5.30 -16.51 -11.41
N MET A 159 4.37 -17.34 -11.86
CA MET A 159 3.09 -16.93 -12.44
C MET A 159 2.22 -16.24 -11.38
N TYR A 160 1.18 -15.51 -11.81
CA TYR A 160 0.18 -14.98 -10.89
C TYR A 160 -0.93 -16.02 -10.67
N ALA A 161 -1.20 -16.40 -9.42
CA ALA A 161 -2.22 -17.37 -9.07
C ALA A 161 -3.41 -16.68 -8.34
N PRO A 162 -4.52 -16.34 -9.05
CA PRO A 162 -5.67 -15.68 -8.45
C PRO A 162 -6.25 -16.48 -7.27
N GLY A 163 -6.50 -15.82 -6.14
CA GLY A 163 -7.12 -16.43 -4.95
C GLY A 163 -6.25 -17.41 -4.16
N SER A 164 -5.10 -17.85 -4.69
CA SER A 164 -4.24 -18.84 -4.03
C SER A 164 -3.23 -18.20 -3.07
N ARG A 165 -2.95 -18.89 -1.95
CA ARG A 165 -1.89 -18.53 -0.98
C ARG A 165 -0.69 -19.47 -1.15
N GLY A 166 0.05 -19.29 -2.24
CA GLY A 166 1.28 -20.04 -2.53
C GLY A 166 2.53 -19.50 -1.82
N ARG A 167 3.62 -20.30 -1.83
CA ARG A 167 4.93 -19.91 -1.26
C ARG A 167 5.72 -18.91 -2.12
N SER A 168 5.31 -18.68 -3.36
CA SER A 168 6.03 -17.79 -4.29
C SER A 168 6.03 -16.32 -3.86
N TRP A 169 5.09 -15.90 -3.01
CA TRP A 169 4.93 -14.51 -2.55
C TRP A 169 4.82 -14.50 -1.01
N LEU A 170 5.94 -14.23 -0.34
CA LEU A 170 6.04 -14.22 1.12
C LEU A 170 6.00 -12.80 1.67
N LYS A 171 5.33 -12.62 2.80
CA LYS A 171 5.37 -11.39 3.61
C LYS A 171 6.45 -11.57 4.66
N LEU A 172 7.56 -10.86 4.54
CA LEU A 172 8.53 -10.74 5.63
C LEU A 172 8.15 -9.50 6.44
N LYS A 173 7.72 -9.73 7.67
CA LYS A 173 7.35 -8.73 8.67
C LYS A 173 8.09 -9.05 9.96
N GLU A 174 8.35 -8.03 10.74
CA GLU A 174 8.79 -8.19 12.12
C GLU A 174 7.58 -8.64 12.92
N GLU A 175 7.77 -9.59 13.86
CA GLU A 175 6.71 -9.94 14.79
C GLU A 175 6.42 -8.71 15.65
N LEU A 176 5.17 -8.27 15.65
CA LEU A 176 4.75 -7.22 16.58
C LEU A 176 4.86 -7.79 17.99
N ALA A 177 5.34 -6.98 18.93
CA ALA A 177 5.33 -7.34 20.34
C ALA A 177 3.92 -7.80 20.74
N THR A 178 3.83 -9.01 21.30
CA THR A 178 2.58 -9.53 21.85
C THR A 178 2.16 -8.67 23.04
N LEU A 179 0.86 -8.48 23.19
CA LEU A 179 0.29 -7.70 24.28
C LEU A 179 -0.70 -8.56 25.04
N ASP A 180 -0.45 -8.76 26.34
CA ASP A 180 -1.41 -9.41 27.23
C ASP A 180 -2.55 -8.44 27.51
N VAL A 181 -3.79 -8.90 27.26
CA VAL A 181 -4.98 -8.07 27.20
C VAL A 181 -6.16 -8.74 27.89
N VAL A 182 -7.06 -7.94 28.44
CA VAL A 182 -8.30 -8.42 29.05
C VAL A 182 -9.39 -8.47 27.99
N VAL A 183 -10.08 -9.60 27.84
CA VAL A 183 -11.32 -9.67 27.06
C VAL A 183 -12.43 -8.99 27.87
N THR A 184 -13.02 -7.92 27.34
CA THR A 184 -14.04 -7.12 28.05
C THR A 184 -15.45 -7.27 27.47
N ALA A 185 -15.57 -7.76 26.24
CA ALA A 185 -16.85 -8.12 25.63
C ALA A 185 -16.62 -9.17 24.53
N VAL A 186 -17.62 -10.01 24.31
CA VAL A 186 -17.62 -11.00 23.22
C VAL A 186 -18.97 -10.92 22.51
N GLU A 187 -18.94 -10.96 21.18
CA GLU A 187 -20.14 -10.92 20.34
C GLU A 187 -20.28 -12.21 19.52
N GLN A 188 -21.46 -12.42 18.94
CA GLN A 188 -21.69 -13.54 18.03
C GLN A 188 -20.98 -13.28 16.70
N GLY A 189 -20.34 -14.34 16.18
CA GLY A 189 -19.63 -14.29 14.91
C GLY A 189 -20.54 -14.04 13.71
N HIS A 190 -19.92 -13.91 12.54
CA HIS A 190 -20.63 -13.63 11.29
C HIS A 190 -20.34 -14.71 10.22
N GLY A 191 -21.27 -14.88 9.27
CA GLY A 191 -21.11 -15.83 8.16
C GLY A 191 -20.91 -17.27 8.62
N LYS A 192 -19.76 -17.88 8.29
CA LYS A 192 -19.44 -19.26 8.70
C LYS A 192 -19.39 -19.47 10.22
N ARG A 193 -19.12 -18.41 10.99
CA ARG A 193 -19.05 -18.44 12.47
C ARG A 193 -20.31 -17.85 13.14
N ALA A 194 -21.42 -17.70 12.40
CA ALA A 194 -22.67 -17.11 12.92
C ALA A 194 -23.35 -17.86 14.09
N LYS A 195 -22.85 -19.04 14.47
CA LYS A 195 -23.39 -19.86 15.58
C LYS A 195 -22.51 -19.87 16.84
N VAL A 196 -21.39 -19.16 16.84
CA VAL A 196 -20.41 -19.17 17.95
C VAL A 196 -20.05 -17.75 18.38
N LEU A 197 -19.58 -17.60 19.61
CA LEU A 197 -18.97 -16.37 20.10
C LEU A 197 -17.52 -16.32 19.59
N SER A 198 -17.23 -15.49 18.58
CA SER A 198 -15.90 -15.45 17.93
C SER A 198 -15.29 -14.05 17.78
N ASP A 199 -15.96 -13.06 18.37
CA ASP A 199 -15.82 -11.65 18.08
C ASP A 199 -15.40 -10.93 19.38
N TYR A 200 -14.12 -10.99 19.72
CA TYR A 200 -13.60 -10.64 21.05
C TYR A 200 -13.06 -9.20 21.10
N THR A 201 -13.53 -8.42 22.07
CA THR A 201 -13.09 -7.04 22.34
C THR A 201 -12.07 -7.01 23.47
N PHE A 202 -10.95 -6.34 23.23
CA PHE A 202 -9.78 -6.33 24.12
C PHE A 202 -9.54 -4.95 24.72
N ALA A 203 -9.15 -4.94 26.00
CA ALA A 203 -8.73 -3.75 26.72
C ALA A 203 -7.39 -3.96 27.42
N VAL A 204 -6.66 -2.85 27.62
CA VAL A 204 -5.45 -2.76 28.46
C VAL A 204 -5.77 -2.03 29.76
N ARG A 205 -4.99 -2.27 30.81
CA ARG A 205 -5.11 -1.55 32.07
C ARG A 205 -4.40 -0.19 31.99
N ASP A 206 -5.12 0.89 32.28
CA ASP A 206 -4.60 2.26 32.42
C ASP A 206 -5.04 2.80 33.79
N GLY A 207 -4.10 2.89 34.73
CA GLY A 207 -4.43 3.07 36.15
C GLY A 207 -5.44 2.02 36.60
N ASP A 208 -6.54 2.46 37.21
CA ASP A 208 -7.65 1.58 37.65
C ASP A 208 -8.78 1.44 36.62
N ARG A 209 -8.52 1.74 35.34
CA ARG A 209 -9.47 1.63 34.24
C ARG A 209 -9.02 0.60 33.21
N LEU A 210 -9.98 0.05 32.48
CA LEU A 210 -9.73 -0.72 31.27
C LEU A 210 -10.02 0.16 30.05
N VAL A 211 -9.05 0.27 29.15
CA VAL A 211 -9.14 1.07 27.91
C VAL A 211 -9.20 0.11 26.72
N THR A 212 -10.33 0.10 26.02
CA THR A 212 -10.52 -0.74 24.83
C THR A 212 -9.55 -0.34 23.73
N ILE A 213 -8.73 -1.28 23.27
CA ILE A 213 -7.73 -1.07 22.20
C ILE A 213 -8.19 -1.58 20.84
N GLY A 214 -9.15 -2.50 20.80
CA GLY A 214 -9.65 -3.07 19.54
C GLY A 214 -10.45 -4.35 19.73
N LYS A 215 -10.81 -4.96 18.61
CA LYS A 215 -11.60 -6.19 18.52
C LYS A 215 -10.99 -7.11 17.46
N ALA A 216 -10.93 -8.41 17.72
CA ALA A 216 -10.48 -9.42 16.75
C ALA A 216 -11.54 -10.49 16.47
N TYR A 217 -11.44 -11.06 15.28
CA TYR A 217 -12.42 -11.94 14.64
C TYR A 217 -11.75 -13.21 14.06
N SER A 218 -10.44 -13.32 14.26
CA SER A 218 -9.54 -14.26 13.60
C SER A 218 -8.26 -14.40 14.40
N GLY A 219 -7.60 -15.56 14.32
CA GLY A 219 -6.42 -15.90 15.11
C GLY A 219 -6.62 -17.22 15.85
N LEU A 220 -7.87 -17.48 16.26
CA LEU A 220 -8.28 -18.72 16.91
C LEU A 220 -8.84 -19.76 15.93
N LEU A 221 -8.47 -21.00 16.18
CA LEU A 221 -9.01 -22.24 15.65
C LEU A 221 -10.42 -22.50 16.22
N ASP A 222 -11.20 -23.34 15.55
CA ASP A 222 -12.58 -23.60 15.95
C ASP A 222 -12.67 -24.35 17.31
N ALA A 223 -11.63 -25.11 17.68
CA ALA A 223 -11.51 -25.75 19.00
C ALA A 223 -11.26 -24.73 20.13
N GLU A 224 -10.34 -23.78 19.92
CA GLU A 224 -10.03 -22.71 20.89
C GLU A 224 -11.25 -21.79 21.11
N ILE A 225 -12.04 -21.55 20.05
CA ILE A 225 -13.31 -20.82 20.16
C ILE A 225 -14.33 -21.58 21.01
N ALA A 226 -14.43 -22.90 20.83
CA ALA A 226 -15.34 -23.72 21.63
C ALA A 226 -14.94 -23.73 23.13
N GLU A 227 -13.64 -23.79 23.42
CA GLU A 227 -13.09 -23.67 24.78
C GLU A 227 -13.38 -22.28 25.39
N LEU A 228 -13.07 -21.20 24.67
CA LEU A 228 -13.33 -19.84 25.16
C LEU A 228 -14.82 -19.55 25.33
N SER A 229 -15.70 -20.17 24.53
CA SER A 229 -17.16 -20.02 24.66
C SER A 229 -17.73 -20.62 25.94
N VAL A 230 -16.93 -21.31 26.77
CA VAL A 230 -17.37 -21.77 28.11
C VAL A 230 -17.31 -20.64 29.15
N PHE A 231 -16.54 -19.59 28.89
CA PHE A 231 -16.31 -18.47 29.82
C PHE A 231 -17.25 -17.27 29.61
N PHE A 232 -18.16 -17.32 28.62
CA PHE A 232 -19.02 -16.21 28.19
C PHE A 232 -20.47 -16.68 27.90
#